data_AF-A0A949U159-F1
#
_entry.id   AF-A0A949U159-F1
#
_cell.length_a   1.000
_cell.length_b   1.000
_cell.length_c   1.000
_cell.angle_alpha   90.00
_cell.angle_beta   90.00
_cell.angle_gamma   90.00
#
_symmetry.space_group_name_H-M   'P 1'
#
loop_
_entity.id
_entity.type
_entity.pdbx_description
1 polymer ?
#
loop_
_entity_poly.entity_id
_entity_poly.type
_entity_poly.pdbx_seq_one_letter_code
_entity_poly.pdbx_strand_id
1 'polypeptide(L)'
;MKLKHLSLSVMIMGTALGLASTQAAASGYQFGSQSVSGQGTAHANGAEANDRSSIFTNPAGLSRLDGTQLVIGGTLVVPHSEYTDNGSKNVLGQPTGGGNGGTFAP
;
A
#
# COMPACT_ATOMS: atom_id res chain seq x y z
N MET A 1 -44.15 -18.31 -0.45
CA MET A 1 -42.97 -18.38 0.46
C MET A 1 -41.63 -18.33 -0.26
N LYS A 2 -41.41 -19.00 -1.41
CA LYS A 2 -40.10 -19.05 -2.10
C LYS A 2 -39.45 -17.69 -2.44
N LEU A 3 -40.22 -16.66 -2.84
CA LEU A 3 -39.66 -15.33 -3.14
C LEU A 3 -39.12 -14.59 -1.90
N LYS A 4 -39.68 -14.82 -0.71
CA LYS A 4 -39.23 -14.14 0.52
C LYS A 4 -37.87 -14.67 0.99
N HIS A 5 -37.62 -15.97 0.83
CA HIS A 5 -36.33 -16.57 1.14
C HIS A 5 -35.25 -16.17 0.14
N LEU A 6 -35.59 -16.06 -1.16
CA LEU A 6 -34.64 -15.57 -2.16
C LEU A 6 -34.23 -14.11 -1.90
N SER A 7 -35.19 -13.24 -1.57
CA SER A 7 -34.93 -11.85 -1.22
C SER A 7 -34.07 -11.72 0.05
N LEU A 8 -34.35 -12.53 1.08
CA LEU A 8 -33.55 -12.55 2.31
C LEU A 8 -32.12 -13.05 2.06
N SER A 9 -31.94 -14.09 1.25
CA SER A 9 -30.61 -14.59 0.89
C SER A 9 -29.80 -13.57 0.09
N VAL A 10 -30.43 -12.85 -0.85
CA VAL A 10 -29.79 -11.76 -1.60
C VAL A 10 -29.39 -10.62 -0.66
N MET A 11 -30.25 -10.27 0.30
CA MET A 11 -29.97 -9.22 1.28
C MET A 11 -28.80 -9.60 2.20
N ILE A 12 -28.73 -10.85 2.67
CA ILE A 12 -27.63 -11.38 3.49
C ILE A 12 -26.32 -11.42 2.69
N MET A 13 -26.34 -11.89 1.44
CA MET A 13 -25.15 -11.88 0.58
C MET A 13 -24.69 -10.44 0.29
N GLY A 14 -25.61 -9.53 0.01
CA GLY A 14 -25.31 -8.11 -0.20
C GLY A 14 -24.68 -7.45 1.03
N THR A 15 -25.18 -7.75 2.24
CA THR A 15 -24.59 -7.23 3.48
C THR A 15 -23.22 -7.83 3.77
N ALA A 16 -23.03 -9.14 3.56
CA ALA A 16 -21.73 -9.78 3.77
C ALA A 16 -20.64 -9.21 2.83
N LEU A 17 -20.96 -9.04 1.54
CA LEU A 17 -20.04 -8.43 0.57
C LEU A 17 -19.80 -6.94 0.87
N GLY A 18 -20.84 -6.21 1.28
CA GLY A 18 -20.73 -4.82 1.70
C GLY A 18 -19.78 -4.63 2.88
N LEU A 19 -19.90 -5.47 3.92
CA LEU A 19 -19.00 -5.43 5.08
C LEU A 19 -17.56 -5.80 4.72
N ALA A 20 -17.36 -6.80 3.84
CA ALA A 20 -16.03 -7.21 3.39
C ALA A 20 -15.33 -6.14 2.52
N SER A 21 -16.09 -5.27 1.84
CA SER A 21 -15.54 -4.25 0.92
C SER A 21 -14.89 -3.04 1.60
N THR A 22 -15.01 -2.90 2.92
CA THR A 22 -14.50 -1.75 3.67
C THR A 22 -12.98 -1.73 3.86
N GLN A 23 -12.29 -2.83 3.53
CA GLN A 23 -10.85 -2.97 3.73
C GLN A 23 -10.10 -2.61 2.44
N ALA A 24 -9.65 -1.36 2.32
CA ALA A 24 -8.68 -0.95 1.31
C ALA A 24 -7.25 -1.14 1.86
N ALA A 25 -6.49 -2.07 1.28
CA ALA A 25 -5.08 -2.25 1.59
C ALA A 25 -4.24 -1.16 0.87
N ALA A 26 -4.24 0.05 1.41
CA ALA A 26 -3.43 1.16 0.93
C ALA A 26 -2.08 1.21 1.66
N SER A 27 -0.99 1.46 0.92
CA SER A 27 0.36 1.52 1.50
C SER A 27 0.58 2.73 2.41
N GLY A 28 -0.23 3.80 2.32
CA GLY A 28 -0.10 5.00 3.15
C GLY A 28 1.35 5.51 3.23
N TYR A 29 1.87 5.70 4.45
CA TYR A 29 3.25 6.07 4.73
C TYR A 29 4.23 4.88 4.81
N GLN A 30 3.80 3.66 4.47
CA GLN A 30 4.67 2.50 4.44
C GLN A 30 5.66 2.64 3.28
N PHE A 31 6.90 2.97 3.62
CA PHE A 31 8.00 3.04 2.68
C PHE A 31 8.68 1.66 2.56
N GLY A 32 8.40 0.95 1.47
CA GLY A 32 8.77 -0.47 1.30
C GLY A 32 10.20 -0.75 0.83
N SER A 33 11.03 0.27 0.56
CA SER A 33 12.38 0.02 0.06
C SER A 33 13.38 -0.30 1.17
N GLN A 34 13.80 -1.55 1.21
CA GLN A 34 14.85 -2.04 2.11
C GLN A 34 16.06 -2.61 1.35
N SER A 35 15.95 -2.72 0.02
CA SER A 35 16.93 -3.36 -0.83
C SER A 35 16.84 -2.82 -2.25
N VAL A 36 17.98 -2.44 -2.82
CA VAL A 36 18.08 -2.06 -4.23
C VAL A 36 17.79 -3.24 -5.15
N SER A 37 18.20 -4.46 -4.78
CA SER A 37 17.92 -5.66 -5.58
C SER A 37 16.44 -6.05 -5.50
N GLY A 38 15.82 -5.92 -4.32
CA GLY A 38 14.38 -6.09 -4.15
C GLY A 38 13.59 -5.06 -4.95
N GLN A 39 14.01 -3.79 -4.97
CA GLN A 39 13.38 -2.75 -5.78
C GLN A 39 13.40 -3.07 -7.27
N GLY A 40 14.48 -3.67 -7.79
CA GLY A 40 14.58 -4.09 -9.19
C GLY A 40 13.50 -5.10 -9.61
N THR A 41 12.90 -5.82 -8.66
CA THR A 41 11.79 -6.76 -8.90
C THR A 41 10.45 -6.22 -8.41
N ALA A 42 10.35 -4.92 -8.08
CA ALA A 42 9.21 -4.33 -7.39
C ALA A 42 8.83 -5.07 -6.09
N HIS A 43 9.82 -5.61 -5.38
CA HIS A 43 9.68 -6.41 -4.16
C HIS A 43 8.86 -7.70 -4.32
N ALA A 44 8.74 -8.23 -5.54
CA ALA A 44 8.02 -9.48 -5.81
C ALA A 44 8.82 -10.73 -5.37
N ASN A 45 10.11 -10.59 -5.05
CA ASN A 45 11.02 -11.69 -4.77
C ASN A 45 11.24 -11.95 -3.27
N GLY A 46 10.24 -11.72 -2.41
CA GLY A 46 10.39 -11.80 -0.95
C GLY A 46 10.91 -13.13 -0.39
N ALA A 47 10.72 -14.25 -1.11
CA ALA A 47 11.23 -15.57 -0.73
C ALA A 47 12.64 -15.88 -1.28
N GLU A 48 13.15 -15.06 -2.19
CA GLU A 48 14.45 -15.23 -2.83
C GLU A 48 15.59 -14.79 -1.89
N ALA A 49 16.65 -15.59 -1.83
CA ALA A 49 17.87 -15.28 -1.10
C ALA A 49 18.92 -14.68 -2.06
N ASN A 50 18.58 -13.59 -2.76
CA ASN A 50 19.45 -13.01 -3.78
C ASN A 50 20.66 -12.28 -3.16
N ASP A 51 20.45 -11.58 -2.04
CA ASP A 51 21.52 -10.98 -1.25
C ASP A 51 21.13 -10.89 0.24
N ARG A 52 22.03 -10.36 1.08
CA ARG A 52 21.84 -10.28 2.54
C ARG A 52 20.65 -9.43 2.99
N SER A 53 20.13 -8.53 2.14
CA SER A 53 18.93 -7.74 2.46
C SER A 53 17.68 -8.62 2.62
N SER A 54 17.74 -9.88 2.16
CA SER A 54 16.74 -10.91 2.50
C SER A 54 16.52 -11.06 4.01
N ILE A 55 17.46 -10.64 4.87
CA ILE A 55 17.23 -10.57 6.32
C ILE A 55 15.97 -9.78 6.70
N PHE A 56 15.61 -8.76 5.93
CA PHE A 56 14.45 -7.91 6.24
C PHE A 56 13.12 -8.51 5.78
N THR A 57 13.12 -9.32 4.71
CA THR A 57 11.90 -9.92 4.13
C THR A 57 11.71 -11.39 4.54
N ASN A 58 12.79 -12.16 4.58
CA ASN A 58 12.83 -13.58 4.89
C ASN A 58 14.19 -14.00 5.49
N PRO A 59 14.37 -13.91 6.83
CA PRO A 59 15.61 -14.30 7.51
C PRO A 59 16.09 -15.73 7.23
N ALA A 60 15.18 -16.66 6.89
CA ALA A 60 15.56 -18.03 6.54
C ALA A 60 16.41 -18.10 5.27
N GLY A 61 16.26 -17.11 4.37
CA GLY A 61 17.08 -16.98 3.15
C GLY A 61 18.58 -16.84 3.45
N LEU A 62 18.96 -16.31 4.61
CA LEU A 62 20.37 -16.19 5.01
C LEU A 62 21.09 -17.53 5.11
N SER A 63 20.37 -18.62 5.39
CA SER A 63 20.94 -19.98 5.42
C SER A 63 21.40 -20.49 4.05
N ARG A 64 20.97 -19.83 2.97
CA ARG A 64 21.36 -20.13 1.59
C ARG A 64 22.49 -19.23 1.07
N LEU A 65 22.93 -18.26 1.87
CA LEU A 65 24.02 -17.37 1.53
C LEU A 65 25.31 -17.85 2.20
N ASP A 66 26.36 -18.03 1.40
CA ASP A 66 27.64 -18.50 1.92
C ASP A 66 28.49 -17.35 2.49
N GLY A 67 29.13 -17.64 3.63
CA GLY A 67 30.16 -16.80 4.23
C GLY A 67 29.68 -15.46 4.81
N THR A 68 30.63 -14.57 5.01
CA THR A 68 30.39 -13.21 5.49
C THR A 68 30.27 -12.27 4.29
N GLN A 69 29.15 -11.56 4.18
CA GLN A 69 28.92 -10.62 3.10
C GLN A 69 28.48 -9.27 3.67
N LEU A 70 28.64 -8.20 2.90
CA LEU A 70 28.24 -6.84 3.23
C LEU A 70 27.57 -6.23 2.00
N VAL A 71 26.43 -5.56 2.18
CA VAL A 71 25.70 -4.88 1.11
C VAL A 71 25.46 -3.43 1.54
N ILE A 72 25.78 -2.50 0.66
CA ILE A 72 25.56 -1.06 0.83
C ILE A 72 24.89 -0.55 -0.45
N GLY A 73 23.83 0.22 -0.31
CA GLY A 73 23.09 0.81 -1.43
C GLY A 73 22.29 2.01 -0.98
N GLY A 74 21.82 2.80 -1.94
CA GLY A 74 20.98 3.97 -1.70
C GLY A 74 19.88 4.07 -2.73
N THR A 75 18.73 4.58 -2.31
CA THR A 75 17.58 4.86 -3.18
C THR A 75 17.27 6.36 -3.06
N LEU A 76 17.17 7.05 -4.20
CA LEU A 76 16.59 8.39 -4.24
C LEU A 76 15.13 8.29 -4.69
N VAL A 77 14.22 8.88 -3.92
CA VAL A 77 12.79 8.95 -4.28
C VAL A 77 12.42 10.40 -4.51
N VAL A 78 11.82 10.66 -5.68
CA VAL A 78 11.35 11.99 -6.09
C VAL A 78 9.83 11.89 -6.31
N PRO A 79 9.03 11.99 -5.24
CA PRO A 79 7.58 11.91 -5.35
C PRO A 79 7.03 13.16 -6.06
N HIS A 80 5.97 12.98 -6.83
CA HIS A 80 5.24 14.06 -7.48
C HIS A 80 3.75 13.86 -7.21
N SER A 81 3.08 14.89 -6.73
CA SER A 81 1.64 14.87 -6.44
C SER A 81 0.99 16.18 -6.87
N GLU A 82 -0.21 16.05 -7.43
CA GLU A 82 -1.02 17.18 -7.87
C GLU A 82 -2.37 17.12 -7.17
N TYR A 83 -2.89 18.29 -6.82
CA TYR A 83 -4.22 18.44 -6.25
C TYR A 83 -4.93 19.60 -6.95
N THR A 84 -6.20 19.39 -7.30
CA THR A 84 -7.05 20.44 -7.87
C THR A 84 -8.25 20.66 -6.95
N ASP A 85 -8.34 21.86 -6.40
CA ASP A 85 -9.47 22.24 -5.56
C ASP A 85 -10.70 22.51 -6.43
N ASN A 86 -11.79 21.79 -6.16
CA ASN A 86 -13.08 21.93 -6.82
C ASN A 86 -14.15 22.49 -5.86
N GLY A 87 -13.73 23.25 -4.83
CA GLY A 87 -14.62 23.87 -3.85
C GLY A 87 -14.63 23.14 -2.52
N SER A 88 -13.45 22.87 -1.96
CA SER A 88 -13.26 22.15 -0.71
C SER A 88 -13.89 22.87 0.48
N LYS A 89 -14.47 22.07 1.38
CA LYS A 89 -15.20 22.55 2.55
C LYS A 89 -14.72 21.86 3.81
N ASN A 90 -14.65 22.60 4.91
CA ASN A 90 -14.39 22.03 6.23
C ASN A 90 -15.63 21.28 6.75
N VAL A 91 -15.52 20.68 7.94
CA VAL A 91 -16.62 19.95 8.59
C VAL A 91 -17.87 20.82 8.88
N LEU A 92 -17.71 22.15 8.91
CA LEU A 92 -18.78 23.12 9.10
C LEU A 92 -19.37 23.62 7.76
N GLY A 93 -18.93 23.08 6.62
CA GLY A 93 -19.43 23.44 5.29
C GLY A 93 -18.89 24.77 4.74
N GLN A 94 -17.91 25.38 5.42
CA GLN A 94 -17.30 26.64 5.00
C GLN A 94 -16.18 26.35 3.98
N PRO A 95 -15.98 27.23 2.97
CA PRO A 95 -14.83 27.13 2.08
C PRO A 95 -13.53 27.07 2.88
N THR A 96 -12.63 26.16 2.55
CA THR A 96 -11.33 26.03 3.24
C THR A 96 -10.41 27.23 2.98
N GLY A 97 -10.73 28.07 1.99
CA GLY A 97 -9.99 29.30 1.67
C GLY A 97 -8.62 29.06 1.02
N GLY A 98 -8.27 27.80 0.76
CA GLY A 98 -7.05 27.40 0.06
C GLY A 98 -7.23 27.34 -1.46
N GLY A 99 -6.18 26.92 -2.16
CA GLY A 99 -6.21 26.59 -3.59
C GLY A 99 -5.71 25.18 -3.84
N ASN A 100 -5.07 24.95 -4.99
CA ASN A 100 -4.58 23.64 -5.48
C ASN A 100 -3.40 23.03 -4.69
N GLY A 101 -3.22 23.38 -3.41
CA GLY A 101 -2.25 22.74 -2.53
C GLY A 101 -0.77 23.02 -2.83
N GLY A 102 -0.43 23.67 -3.95
CA GLY A 102 0.95 23.92 -4.36
C GLY A 102 1.70 22.65 -4.72
N THR A 103 3.04 22.68 -4.63
CA THR A 103 3.85 21.47 -4.73
C THR A 103 3.91 20.78 -3.37
N PHE A 104 3.44 19.54 -3.31
CA PHE A 104 3.51 18.73 -2.10
C PHE A 104 3.96 17.31 -2.44
N ALA A 105 4.67 16.71 -1.49
CA ALA A 105 4.95 15.28 -1.45
C ALA A 105 4.26 14.73 -0.20
N PRO A 106 3.55 13.59 -0.29
CA PRO A 106 3.09 12.88 0.90
C PRO A 106 4.28 12.38 1.74
#